data_AF-A0A1F6LNJ8-F1
#
_entry.id   AF-A0A1F6LNJ8-F1
#
_cell.length_a   1.000
_cell.length_b   1.000
_cell.length_c   1.000
_cell.angle_alpha   90.00
_cell.angle_beta   90.00
_cell.angle_gamma   90.00
#
_symmetry.space_group_name_H-M   'P 1'
#
loop_
_entity.id
_entity.type
_entity.pdbx_description
1 polymer ?
#
loop_
_entity_poly.entity_id
_entity_poly.type
_entity_poly.pdbx_seq_one_letter_code
_entity_poly.pdbx_strand_id
1 'polypeptide(L)' 'MALYAKYVSRNLKSADALIAAYSEWVKAELLVSENRDFLALSTPLPFRVVKAAAFLREFAV' A
#
# COMPACT_ATOMS: atom_id res chain seq x y z
N MET A 1 -14.81 -2.52 7.21
CA MET A 1 -14.39 -3.90 7.54
C MET A 1 -14.11 -4.78 6.33
N ALA A 2 -14.89 -4.69 5.23
CA ALA A 2 -14.66 -5.53 4.04
C ALA A 2 -13.25 -5.38 3.41
N LEU A 3 -12.73 -4.16 3.29
CA LEU A 3 -11.38 -3.93 2.72
C LEU A 3 -10.26 -4.49 3.61
N TYR A 4 -10.38 -4.37 4.93
CA TYR A 4 -9.41 -4.97 5.85
C TYR A 4 -9.34 -6.49 5.66
N ALA A 5 -10.49 -7.17 5.66
CA ALA A 5 -10.55 -8.61 5.45
C ALA A 5 -9.98 -9.05 4.09
N LYS A 6 -10.22 -8.26 3.03
CA LYS A 6 -9.62 -8.45 1.69
C LYS A 6 -8.09 -8.44 1.73
N TYR A 7 -7.49 -7.59 2.55
CA TYR A 7 -6.04 -7.48 2.63
C TYR A 7 -5.40 -8.51 3.56
N VAL A 8 -6.10 -8.91 4.63
CA VAL A 8 -5.70 -10.05 5.46
C VAL A 8 -5.71 -11.35 4.64
N SER A 9 -6.74 -11.59 3.79
CA SER A 9 -6.78 -12.78 2.93
C SER A 9 -5.70 -12.79 1.85
N ARG A 10 -5.09 -11.63 1.57
CA ARG A 10 -3.92 -11.47 0.70
C ARG A 10 -2.59 -11.64 1.43
N ASN A 11 -2.61 -12.20 2.65
CA ASN A 11 -1.44 -12.52 3.46
C ASN A 11 -0.68 -11.29 4.01
N LEU A 12 -1.33 -10.13 4.09
CA LEU A 12 -0.79 -8.98 4.83
C LEU A 12 -1.02 -9.16 6.33
N LYS A 13 -0.04 -8.76 7.13
CA LYS A 13 -0.20 -8.63 8.59
C LYS A 13 -1.28 -7.60 8.89
N SER A 14 -1.92 -7.73 10.05
CA SER A 14 -3.05 -6.88 10.43
C SER A 14 -2.78 -5.36 10.28
N ALA A 15 -1.59 -4.89 10.67
CA ALA A 15 -1.22 -3.49 10.51
C ALA A 15 -1.13 -3.06 9.04
N ASP A 16 -0.49 -3.87 8.19
CA ASP A 16 -0.35 -3.58 6.77
C ASP A 16 -1.68 -3.69 6.02
N ALA A 17 -2.53 -4.63 6.44
CA ALA A 17 -3.88 -4.76 5.91
C ALA A 17 -4.75 -3.53 6.24
N LEU A 18 -4.58 -2.92 7.42
CA LEU A 18 -5.24 -1.66 7.76
C LEU A 18 -4.74 -0.50 6.90
N ILE A 19 -3.42 -0.37 6.72
CA ILE A 19 -2.82 0.66 5.86
C ILE A 19 -3.34 0.52 4.42
N ALA A 20 -3.31 -0.68 3.84
CA ALA A 20 -3.80 -0.91 2.49
C ALA A 20 -5.31 -0.65 2.36
N ALA A 21 -6.10 -1.08 3.34
CA ALA A 21 -7.52 -0.83 3.36
C ALA A 21 -7.83 0.67 3.42
N TYR A 22 -7.08 1.42 4.22
CA TYR A 22 -7.22 2.86 4.33
C TYR A 22 -6.82 3.56 3.02
N SER A 23 -5.66 3.22 2.45
CA SER A 23 -5.19 3.77 1.17
C SER A 23 -6.18 3.55 0.02
N GLU A 24 -6.77 2.34 -0.08
CA GLU A 24 -7.83 2.07 -1.07
C GLU A 24 -9.09 2.87 -0.76
N TRP A 25 -9.50 2.95 0.50
CA TRP A 25 -10.72 3.66 0.91
C TRP A 25 -10.67 5.16 0.57
N VAL A 26 -9.53 5.81 0.82
CA VAL A 26 -9.33 7.23 0.48
C VAL A 26 -9.01 7.46 -0.99
N LYS A 27 -8.91 6.38 -1.80
CA LYS A 27 -8.52 6.41 -3.22
C LYS A 27 -7.16 7.10 -3.42
N ALA A 28 -6.20 6.82 -2.53
CA ALA A 28 -4.85 7.32 -2.68
C ALA A 28 -4.25 6.83 -4.00
N GLU A 29 -3.57 7.70 -4.75
CA GLU A 29 -2.84 7.28 -5.95
C GLU A 29 -1.55 6.53 -5.60
N LEU A 30 -0.91 6.94 -4.51
CA LEU A 30 0.39 6.45 -4.07
C LEU A 30 0.45 6.25 -2.55
N LEU A 31 1.13 5.17 -2.16
CA LEU A 31 1.54 4.87 -0.80
C LEU A 31 3.08 4.96 -0.75
N VAL A 32 3.59 5.97 -0.06
CA VAL A 32 5.03 6.08 0.20
C VAL A 32 5.38 5.17 1.37
N SER A 33 6.13 4.11 1.12
CA SER A 33 6.50 3.13 2.15
C SER A 33 7.78 2.37 1.80
N GLU A 34 8.57 2.04 2.82
CA GLU A 34 9.70 1.11 2.72
C GLU A 34 9.30 -0.34 3.04
N ASN A 35 8.03 -0.58 3.39
CA ASN A 35 7.57 -1.92 3.74
C ASN A 35 7.49 -2.82 2.50
N ARG A 36 8.39 -3.80 2.45
CA ARG A 36 8.50 -4.77 1.35
C ARG A 36 7.33 -5.75 1.31
N ASP A 37 6.58 -5.90 2.41
CA ASP A 37 5.43 -6.81 2.48
C ASP A 37 4.33 -6.38 1.48
N PHE A 38 4.25 -5.09 1.13
CA PHE A 38 3.37 -4.61 0.05
C PHE A 38 3.85 -5.00 -1.35
N LEU A 39 5.16 -5.16 -1.55
CA LEU A 39 5.77 -5.53 -2.84
C LEU A 39 5.68 -7.05 -3.09
N ALA A 40 5.48 -7.84 -2.04
CA ALA A 40 5.39 -9.29 -2.11
C ALA A 40 4.00 -9.80 -2.55
N LEU A 41 3.05 -8.90 -2.83
CA LEU A 41 1.70 -9.27 -3.19
C LEU A 41 1.59 -9.77 -4.63
N SER A 42 0.98 -10.94 -4.82
CA SER A 42 0.78 -11.58 -6.13
C SER A 42 -0.22 -10.84 -7.02
N THR A 43 -1.16 -10.11 -6.41
CA THR A 43 -2.13 -9.27 -7.11
C THR A 43 -1.67 -7.81 -7.07
N PRO A 44 -1.84 -7.03 -8.13
CA PRO A 44 -1.63 -5.59 -8.07
C PRO A 44 -2.46 -4.92 -6.96
N LEU A 45 -1.93 -3.82 -6.43
CA LEU A 45 -2.66 -2.91 -5.54
C LEU A 45 -3.37 -1.85 -6.39
N PRO A 46 -4.51 -1.30 -5.94
CA PRO A 46 -5.21 -0.22 -6.64
C PRO A 46 -4.47 1.13 -6.56
N PHE A 47 -3.31 1.17 -5.91
CA PHE A 47 -2.45 2.33 -5.71
C PHE A 47 -0.99 1.92 -5.90
N ARG A 48 -0.14 2.87 -6.30
CA ARG A 48 1.31 2.66 -6.46
C ARG A 48 1.98 2.60 -5.09
N VAL A 49 2.95 1.72 -4.90
CA VAL A 49 3.82 1.74 -3.72
C VAL A 49 5.19 2.26 -4.15
N VAL A 50 5.66 3.33 -3.53
CA VAL A 50 6.94 3.97 -3.87
C VAL A 50 7.78 4.17 -2.63
N LYS A 51 9.09 4.05 -2.77
CA LYS A 51 10.04 4.37 -1.69
C LYS A 51 10.14 5.87 -1.49
N ALA A 52 10.46 6.30 -0.28
CA ALA A 52 10.57 7.73 0.04
C ALA A 52 11.63 8.42 -0.83
N ALA A 53 12.79 7.79 -1.02
CA ALA A 53 13.85 8.34 -1.87
C ALA A 53 13.43 8.45 -3.35
N ALA A 54 12.60 7.53 -3.84
CA ALA A 54 12.08 7.60 -5.21
C ALA A 54 11.04 8.71 -5.32
N PHE A 55 10.14 8.81 -4.33
CA PHE A 55 9.15 9.87 -4.25
C PHE A 55 9.79 11.26 -4.23
N LEU A 56 10.82 11.49 -3.42
CA LEU A 56 11.51 12.77 -3.37
C LEU A 56 12.17 13.12 -4.72
N ARG A 57 12.78 12.15 -5.43
CA ARG A 57 13.35 12.42 -6.75
C ARG A 57 12.30 12.72 -7.82
N GLU A 58 11.11 12.13 -7.73
CA GLU A 58 10.04 12.25 -8.73
C GLU A 58 9.13 13.47 -8.46
N PHE A 59 8.97 13.87 -7.18
CA PHE A 59 7.95 14.85 -6.78
C PHE A 59 8.44 16.00 -5.89
N ALA A 60 9.62 15.90 -5.26
CA ALA A 60 10.13 17.04 -4.48
C ALA A 60 10.88 17.99 -5.41
N VAL A 61 10.32 19.19 -5.57
CA VAL A 61 10.93 20.35 -6.26
C VAL A 61 11.79 21.12 -5.29
#